data_AF-A0AAE0W914-F1
#
_entry.id   AF-A0AAE0W914-F1
#
_cell.length_a   1.000
_cell.length_b   1.000
_cell.length_c   1.000
_cell.angle_alpha   90.00
_cell.angle_beta   90.00
_cell.angle_gamma   90.00
#
_symmetry.space_group_name_H-M   'P 1'
#
loop_
_entity.id
_entity.type
_entity.pdbx_description
1 polymer ?
#
loop_
_entity_poly.entity_id
_entity_poly.type
_entity_poly.pdbx_seq_one_letter_code
_entity_poly.pdbx_strand_id
1 'polypeptide(L)'
;MEEAKEIQHCALSLVGEPIMYPEINKFIDLLHEKGISTFLVTNAQFPDAIKNLNPVTQLYVSVDASTKDSLKKIDRPLFQKGQRTVYRLTLVKAWNTAEIENYAELVSIGEPDFIEVKGVTYCGESKASNLTMENIPWHEEVVGFVQQLAEQLPNYEIASEHEHSNCLLLAHKRFKINGEWWTWINYSKFNQLIRDYKESNGTKMFTAEDYMAKTPEWAVFGCKEKGFDPKEKRFLRKKQKDISGC
;
A
#
# COMPACT_ATOMS: atom_id res chain seq x y z
N MET A 1 -3.42 25.60 -7.46
CA MET A 1 -2.00 25.99 -7.29
C MET A 1 -1.67 26.37 -5.84
N GLU A 2 -2.65 26.84 -5.06
CA GLU A 2 -2.45 27.21 -3.65
C GLU A 2 -2.32 25.96 -2.75
N GLU A 3 -3.16 24.94 -2.94
CA GLU A 3 -3.09 23.66 -2.20
C GLU A 3 -1.75 22.91 -2.35
N ALA A 4 -1.09 23.01 -3.50
CA ALA A 4 0.21 22.35 -3.71
C ALA A 4 1.36 22.95 -2.89
N LYS A 5 1.16 24.14 -2.30
CA LYS A 5 2.16 24.81 -1.45
C LYS A 5 2.08 24.35 0.01
N GLU A 6 0.95 23.79 0.43
CA GLU A 6 0.75 23.26 1.77
C GLU A 6 0.89 21.75 1.76
N ILE A 7 2.07 21.26 2.15
CA ILE A 7 2.36 19.83 2.19
C ILE A 7 1.43 19.17 3.23
N GLN A 8 0.62 18.22 2.79
CA GLN A 8 -0.24 17.41 3.68
C GLN A 8 0.33 16.01 3.95
N HIS A 9 1.10 15.49 3.00
CA HIS A 9 1.55 14.10 3.01
C HIS A 9 3.02 14.00 2.60
N CYS A 10 3.79 13.17 3.31
CA CYS A 10 5.18 12.89 3.00
C CYS A 10 5.36 11.39 2.72
N ALA A 11 5.77 11.07 1.49
CA ALA A 11 6.14 9.71 1.09
C ALA A 11 7.65 9.51 1.23
N LEU A 12 8.05 8.70 2.21
CA LEU A 12 9.43 8.30 2.46
C LEU A 12 9.71 7.02 1.66
N SER A 13 9.92 7.17 0.35
CA SER A 13 9.92 6.02 -0.58
C SER A 13 10.71 6.20 -1.88
N LEU A 14 11.56 7.23 -1.99
CA LEU A 14 12.16 7.61 -3.28
C LEU A 14 13.32 6.70 -3.71
N VAL A 15 14.44 6.73 -2.98
CA VAL A 15 15.65 5.93 -3.25
C VAL A 15 16.30 5.55 -1.91
N GLY A 16 16.85 4.35 -1.85
CA GLY A 16 17.48 3.81 -0.65
C GLY A 16 16.47 3.23 0.33
N GLU A 17 16.95 2.92 1.54
CA GLU A 17 16.14 2.37 2.63
C GLU A 17 15.93 3.46 3.70
N PRO A 18 14.77 4.14 3.74
CA PRO A 18 14.54 5.29 4.61
C PRO A 18 14.77 4.99 6.08
N ILE A 19 14.48 3.76 6.50
CA ILE A 19 14.60 3.36 7.91
C ILE A 19 16.05 3.28 8.40
N MET A 20 17.03 3.27 7.48
CA MET A 20 18.45 3.34 7.83
C MET A 20 18.90 4.76 8.23
N TYR A 21 18.10 5.79 7.96
CA TYR A 21 18.48 7.15 8.33
C TYR A 21 18.51 7.30 9.86
N PRO A 22 19.64 7.69 10.48
CA PRO A 22 19.76 7.67 11.95
C PRO A 22 18.75 8.55 12.68
N GLU A 23 18.28 9.62 12.04
CA GLU A 23 17.33 10.58 12.61
C GLU A 23 15.90 10.38 12.08
N ILE A 24 15.57 9.18 11.56
CA ILE A 24 14.27 8.90 10.94
C ILE A 24 13.09 9.19 11.88
N ASN A 25 13.18 8.80 13.15
CA ASN A 25 12.14 9.06 14.14
C ASN A 25 11.96 10.55 14.40
N LYS A 26 13.07 11.29 14.56
CA LYS A 26 13.02 12.74 14.72
C LYS A 26 12.40 13.42 13.50
N PHE A 27 12.70 12.94 12.30
CA PHE A 27 12.11 13.49 11.08
C PHE A 27 10.61 13.21 10.99
N ILE A 28 10.17 11.99 11.29
CA ILE A 28 8.75 11.63 11.40
C ILE A 28 8.04 12.53 12.41
N ASP A 29 8.67 12.75 13.57
CA ASP A 29 8.10 13.56 14.64
C ASP A 29 7.86 15.01 14.21
N LEU A 30 8.84 15.61 13.53
CA LEU A 30 8.75 16.98 12.99
C LEU A 30 7.66 17.11 11.92
N LEU A 31 7.42 16.07 11.12
CA LEU A 31 6.34 16.05 10.13
C LEU A 31 4.98 16.01 10.81
N HIS A 32 4.79 15.14 11.82
CA HIS A 32 3.53 15.05 12.57
C HIS A 32 3.21 16.30 13.38
N GLU A 33 4.22 16.99 13.93
CA GLU A 33 4.04 18.29 14.58
C GLU A 33 3.45 19.35 13.64
N LYS A 34 3.70 19.23 12.35
CA LYS A 34 3.13 20.07 11.29
C LYS A 34 1.81 19.53 10.73
N GLY A 35 1.28 18.43 11.28
CA GLY A 35 0.08 17.77 10.78
C GLY A 35 0.27 17.00 9.46
N ILE A 36 1.52 16.77 9.05
CA ILE A 36 1.86 16.10 7.79
C ILE A 36 1.88 14.59 8.01
N SER A 37 1.02 13.84 7.31
CA SER A 37 0.99 12.38 7.42
C SER A 37 2.21 11.73 6.77
N THR A 38 2.66 10.59 7.28
CA THR A 38 3.88 9.90 6.82
C THR A 38 3.59 8.51 6.26
N PHE A 39 4.10 8.25 5.07
CA PHE A 39 4.04 6.95 4.40
C PHE A 39 5.46 6.44 4.22
N LEU A 40 5.87 5.45 5.02
CA LEU A 40 7.23 4.93 5.00
C LEU A 40 7.27 3.62 4.23
N VAL A 41 8.16 3.49 3.25
CA VAL A 41 8.40 2.23 2.52
C VAL A 41 9.71 1.61 2.98
N THR A 42 9.69 0.31 3.27
CA THR A 42 10.87 -0.49 3.65
C THR A 42 10.85 -1.85 2.97
N ASN A 43 12.02 -2.45 2.76
CA ASN A 43 12.17 -3.82 2.25
C ASN A 43 12.30 -4.90 3.35
N ALA A 44 11.98 -4.56 4.61
CA ALA A 44 12.03 -5.45 5.77
C ALA A 44 13.44 -5.95 6.20
N GLN A 45 14.53 -5.46 5.62
CA GLN A 45 15.88 -5.97 5.92
C GLN A 45 16.42 -5.57 7.31
N PHE A 46 15.82 -4.57 7.96
CA PHE A 46 16.30 -3.99 9.22
C PHE A 46 15.29 -4.15 10.36
N PRO A 47 15.14 -5.37 10.94
CA PRO A 47 14.14 -5.66 11.97
C PRO A 47 14.23 -4.77 13.20
N ASP A 48 15.43 -4.50 13.69
CA ASP A 48 15.61 -3.68 14.88
C ASP A 48 15.22 -2.22 14.61
N ALA A 49 15.47 -1.71 13.40
CA ALA A 49 15.05 -0.37 13.02
C ALA A 49 13.51 -0.27 12.95
N ILE A 50 12.83 -1.27 12.40
CA ILE A 50 11.36 -1.36 12.37
C ILE A 50 10.80 -1.43 13.79
N LYS A 51 11.40 -2.25 14.65
CA LYS A 51 11.02 -2.36 16.06
C LYS A 51 11.20 -1.07 16.84
N ASN A 52 12.14 -0.20 16.45
CA ASN A 52 12.37 1.08 17.12
C ASN A 52 11.71 2.28 16.39
N LEU A 53 11.01 2.04 15.29
CA LEU A 53 10.31 3.07 14.53
C LEU A 53 9.12 3.67 15.31
N ASN A 54 9.05 4.99 15.39
CA ASN A 54 7.88 5.71 15.92
C ASN A 54 6.64 5.43 15.03
N PRO A 55 5.41 5.58 15.56
CA PRO A 55 4.20 5.42 14.74
C PRO A 55 4.25 6.31 13.49
N VAL A 56 4.05 5.71 12.32
CA VAL A 56 3.82 6.41 11.04
C VAL A 56 2.35 6.33 10.67
N THR A 57 1.89 7.14 9.71
CA THR A 57 0.50 7.05 9.24
C THR A 57 0.23 5.75 8.50
N GLN A 58 1.18 5.28 7.70
CA GLN A 58 1.12 3.97 7.06
C GLN A 58 2.53 3.44 6.77
N LEU A 59 2.77 2.19 7.15
CA LEU A 59 4.03 1.50 6.88
C LEU A 59 3.84 0.53 5.71
N TYR A 60 4.58 0.74 4.65
CA TYR A 60 4.67 -0.14 3.50
C TYR A 60 5.87 -1.06 3.63
N VAL A 61 5.61 -2.36 3.55
CA VAL A 61 6.65 -3.37 3.38
C VAL A 61 6.61 -3.86 1.94
N SER A 62 7.67 -3.58 1.19
CA SER A 62 7.83 -4.10 -0.16
C SER A 62 8.21 -5.57 -0.07
N VAL A 63 7.36 -6.44 -0.59
CA VAL A 63 7.55 -7.89 -0.50
C VAL A 63 8.03 -8.43 -1.85
N ASP A 64 9.19 -9.05 -1.84
CA ASP A 64 9.76 -9.79 -2.97
C ASP A 64 10.21 -11.19 -2.53
N ALA A 65 10.62 -12.02 -3.49
CA ALA A 65 11.05 -13.41 -3.23
C ALA A 65 12.19 -13.52 -2.20
N SER A 66 13.01 -12.48 -2.03
CA SER A 66 14.13 -12.46 -1.06
C SER A 66 13.72 -12.10 0.37
N THR A 67 12.48 -11.68 0.59
CA THR A 67 12.01 -11.15 1.89
C THR A 67 11.48 -12.20 2.87
N LYS A 68 11.32 -13.47 2.48
CA LYS A 68 10.64 -14.50 3.31
C LYS A 68 11.22 -14.65 4.71
N ASP A 69 12.54 -14.75 4.84
CA ASP A 69 13.20 -14.90 6.14
C ASP A 69 13.26 -13.59 6.93
N SER A 70 13.33 -12.44 6.24
CA SER A 70 13.30 -11.12 6.86
C SER A 70 11.91 -10.82 7.42
N LEU A 71 10.85 -11.13 6.68
CA LEU A 71 9.44 -11.00 7.10
C LEU A 71 9.20 -11.75 8.41
N LYS A 72 9.61 -13.02 8.50
CA LYS A 72 9.51 -13.81 9.74
C LYS A 72 10.16 -13.16 10.96
N LYS A 73 11.21 -12.35 10.77
CA LYS A 73 11.91 -11.64 11.87
C LYS A 73 11.21 -10.34 12.27
N ILE A 74 10.57 -9.67 11.31
CA ILE A 74 9.92 -8.36 11.53
C ILE A 74 8.44 -8.46 11.90
N ASP A 75 7.85 -9.61 11.63
CA ASP A 75 6.43 -9.87 11.77
C ASP A 75 5.90 -9.61 13.20
N ARG A 76 6.43 -10.34 14.19
CA ARG A 76 6.09 -10.14 15.61
C ARG A 76 6.21 -8.67 16.07
N PRO A 77 7.31 -7.95 15.80
CA PRO A 77 7.43 -6.53 16.11
C PRO A 77 6.38 -5.62 15.46
N LEU A 78 5.98 -5.88 14.21
CA LEU A 78 5.03 -5.05 13.48
C LEU A 78 3.62 -5.14 14.07
N PHE A 79 3.16 -6.36 14.33
CA PHE A 79 1.84 -6.60 14.92
C PHE A 79 1.67 -5.98 16.29
N GLN A 80 2.70 -6.07 17.14
CA GLN A 80 2.61 -5.58 18.52
C GLN A 80 2.44 -4.06 18.61
N LYS A 81 2.75 -3.32 17.54
CA LYS A 81 2.65 -1.85 17.54
C LYS A 81 1.29 -1.32 17.09
N GLY A 82 0.41 -2.16 16.52
CA GLY A 82 -0.88 -1.71 15.98
C GLY A 82 -0.76 -0.69 14.84
N GLN A 83 0.43 -0.56 14.24
CA GLN A 83 0.65 0.36 13.12
C GLN A 83 -0.11 -0.13 11.89
N ARG A 84 -0.58 0.82 11.07
CA ARG A 84 -1.26 0.50 9.82
C ARG A 84 -0.26 0.01 8.78
N THR A 85 -0.37 -1.25 8.37
CA THR A 85 0.62 -1.94 7.52
C THR A 85 0.08 -2.30 6.14
N VAL A 86 0.94 -2.17 5.12
CA VAL A 86 0.64 -2.58 3.75
C VAL A 86 1.76 -3.45 3.23
N TYR A 87 1.44 -4.66 2.78
CA TYR A 87 2.35 -5.44 1.96
C TYR A 87 2.16 -5.05 0.50
N ARG A 88 3.20 -4.49 -0.11
CA ARG A 88 3.16 -4.09 -1.52
C ARG A 88 3.83 -5.14 -2.38
N LEU A 89 3.05 -5.78 -3.23
CA LEU A 89 3.48 -6.77 -4.21
C LEU A 89 3.57 -6.11 -5.59
N THR A 90 4.70 -6.28 -6.27
CA THR A 90 4.86 -5.83 -7.67
C THR A 90 4.72 -7.03 -8.58
N LEU A 91 3.66 -7.05 -9.39
CA LEU A 91 3.32 -8.17 -10.26
C LEU A 91 3.94 -7.97 -11.65
N VAL A 92 4.73 -8.94 -12.08
CA VAL A 92 5.27 -9.05 -13.44
C VAL A 92 4.51 -10.16 -14.15
N LYS A 93 4.23 -10.03 -15.46
CA LYS A 93 3.52 -11.05 -16.23
C LYS A 93 4.21 -12.41 -16.19
N ALA A 94 3.41 -13.47 -16.36
CA ALA A 94 3.80 -14.89 -16.34
C ALA A 94 4.05 -15.46 -14.94
N TRP A 95 3.26 -15.04 -13.96
CA TRP A 95 3.22 -15.69 -12.65
C TRP A 95 2.67 -17.11 -12.74
N ASN A 96 3.00 -17.92 -11.75
CA ASN A 96 2.51 -19.28 -11.61
C ASN A 96 1.86 -19.50 -10.23
N THR A 97 1.22 -20.66 -10.06
CA THR A 97 0.53 -21.02 -8.82
C THR A 97 1.46 -21.04 -7.60
N ALA A 98 2.72 -21.47 -7.78
CA ALA A 98 3.68 -21.51 -6.68
C ALA A 98 4.03 -20.11 -6.16
N GLU A 99 4.02 -19.07 -7.02
CA GLU A 99 4.20 -17.69 -6.57
C GLU A 99 3.03 -17.22 -5.71
N ILE A 100 1.79 -17.55 -6.09
CA ILE A 100 0.58 -17.21 -5.31
C ILE A 100 0.64 -17.87 -3.93
N GLU A 101 0.95 -19.16 -3.87
CA GLU A 101 1.09 -19.91 -2.60
C GLU A 101 2.18 -19.30 -1.70
N ASN A 102 3.32 -18.92 -2.28
CA ASN A 102 4.38 -18.25 -1.53
C ASN A 102 3.91 -16.90 -0.96
N TYR A 103 3.23 -16.08 -1.75
CA TYR A 103 2.68 -14.81 -1.25
C TYR A 103 1.62 -15.03 -0.17
N ALA A 104 0.75 -16.03 -0.33
CA ALA A 104 -0.26 -16.38 0.65
C ALA A 104 0.37 -16.83 1.98
N GLU A 105 1.43 -17.64 1.94
CA GLU A 105 2.18 -18.03 3.14
C GLU A 105 2.81 -16.80 3.83
N LEU A 106 3.42 -15.89 3.06
CA LEU A 106 4.03 -14.67 3.60
C LEU A 106 3.01 -13.75 4.26
N VAL A 107 1.86 -13.56 3.61
CA VAL A 107 0.75 -12.78 4.15
C VAL A 107 0.17 -13.45 5.39
N SER A 108 0.04 -14.77 5.41
CA SER A 108 -0.51 -15.50 6.57
C SER A 108 0.42 -15.45 7.79
N ILE A 109 1.72 -15.30 7.58
CA ILE A 109 2.66 -14.98 8.66
C ILE A 109 2.44 -13.52 9.09
N GLY A 110 2.44 -12.62 8.12
CA GLY A 110 2.47 -11.16 8.28
C GLY A 110 1.20 -10.47 8.75
N GLU A 111 0.05 -11.12 8.54
CA GLU A 111 -1.32 -10.58 8.49
C GLU A 111 -1.41 -9.03 8.44
N PRO A 112 -0.87 -8.39 7.37
CA PRO A 112 -0.89 -6.94 7.25
C PRO A 112 -2.33 -6.41 7.16
N ASP A 113 -2.55 -5.12 7.43
CA ASP A 113 -3.89 -4.55 7.24
C ASP A 113 -4.36 -4.63 5.79
N PHE A 114 -3.43 -4.39 4.87
CA PHE A 114 -3.69 -4.35 3.45
C PHE A 114 -2.60 -5.05 2.63
N ILE A 115 -2.99 -5.52 1.46
CA ILE A 115 -2.08 -6.04 0.44
C ILE A 115 -2.36 -5.25 -0.83
N GLU A 116 -1.38 -4.45 -1.24
CA GLU A 116 -1.43 -3.66 -2.46
C GLU A 116 -0.72 -4.44 -3.56
N VAL A 117 -1.46 -4.89 -4.57
CA VAL A 117 -0.89 -5.58 -5.74
C VAL A 117 -0.87 -4.61 -6.91
N LYS A 118 0.34 -4.28 -7.37
CA LYS A 118 0.55 -3.33 -8.46
C LYS A 118 1.23 -4.02 -9.63
N GLY A 119 0.62 -3.96 -10.81
CA GLY A 119 1.27 -4.41 -12.04
C GLY A 119 2.49 -3.55 -12.36
N VAL A 120 3.59 -4.19 -12.77
CA VAL A 120 4.81 -3.49 -13.17
C VAL A 120 4.51 -2.54 -14.34
N THR A 121 5.00 -1.32 -14.27
CA THR A 121 4.92 -0.35 -15.36
C THR A 121 6.26 -0.21 -16.05
N TYR A 122 6.27 -0.19 -17.38
CA TYR A 122 7.49 -0.03 -18.14
C TYR A 122 7.98 1.42 -18.14
N CYS A 123 9.20 1.63 -17.66
CA CYS A 123 9.84 2.94 -17.54
C CYS A 123 10.94 3.16 -18.59
N GLY A 124 10.98 2.35 -19.67
CA GLY A 124 12.01 2.40 -20.70
C GLY A 124 13.10 1.33 -20.54
N GLU A 125 13.93 1.18 -21.57
CA GLU A 125 15.13 0.33 -21.53
C GLU A 125 16.16 0.94 -20.58
N SER A 126 16.51 0.21 -19.52
CA SER A 126 17.66 0.53 -18.69
C SER A 126 18.68 -0.61 -18.80
N LYS A 127 19.98 -0.30 -18.75
CA LYS A 127 21.05 -1.32 -18.79
C LYS A 127 20.96 -2.35 -17.66
N ALA A 128 20.13 -2.12 -16.66
CA ALA A 128 19.95 -2.94 -15.46
C ALA A 128 18.65 -3.78 -15.47
N SER A 129 17.80 -3.67 -16.49
CA SER A 129 16.51 -4.39 -16.52
C SER A 129 16.22 -5.01 -17.89
N ASN A 130 15.87 -6.30 -17.87
CA ASN A 130 15.41 -7.06 -19.04
C ASN A 130 13.87 -7.01 -19.19
N LEU A 131 13.17 -6.13 -18.47
CA LEU A 131 11.72 -5.99 -18.56
C LEU A 131 11.33 -5.43 -19.93
N THR A 132 10.52 -6.16 -20.68
CA THR A 132 9.91 -5.70 -21.93
C THR A 132 8.43 -5.37 -21.73
N MET A 133 7.79 -4.81 -22.75
CA MET A 133 6.35 -4.59 -22.75
C MET A 133 5.55 -5.88 -22.57
N GLU A 134 6.10 -7.03 -22.98
CA GLU A 134 5.46 -8.34 -22.79
C GLU A 134 5.38 -8.74 -21.32
N ASN A 135 6.23 -8.17 -20.46
CA ASN A 135 6.22 -8.45 -19.03
C ASN A 135 5.23 -7.57 -18.24
N ILE A 136 4.57 -6.62 -18.90
CA ILE A 136 3.55 -5.75 -18.25
C ILE A 136 2.22 -6.50 -18.23
N PRO A 137 1.64 -6.75 -17.05
CA PRO A 137 0.31 -7.34 -16.98
C PRO A 137 -0.76 -6.32 -17.35
N TRP A 138 -1.80 -6.78 -18.05
CA TRP A 138 -3.05 -6.05 -18.20
C TRP A 138 -3.81 -6.03 -16.87
N HIS A 139 -4.71 -5.06 -16.72
CA HIS A 139 -5.49 -4.93 -15.48
C HIS A 139 -6.32 -6.17 -15.15
N GLU A 140 -6.95 -6.78 -16.15
CA GLU A 140 -7.69 -8.04 -15.99
C GLU A 140 -6.80 -9.19 -15.51
N GLU A 141 -5.52 -9.21 -15.93
CA GLU A 141 -4.57 -10.22 -15.46
C GLU A 141 -4.22 -9.96 -13.98
N VAL A 142 -4.04 -8.71 -13.57
CA VAL A 142 -3.83 -8.36 -12.15
C VAL A 142 -5.07 -8.70 -11.30
N VAL A 143 -6.28 -8.42 -11.80
CA VAL A 143 -7.53 -8.82 -11.13
C VAL A 143 -7.57 -10.34 -10.93
N GLY A 144 -7.28 -11.13 -11.98
CA GLY A 144 -7.27 -12.58 -11.91
C GLY A 144 -6.22 -13.15 -10.95
N PHE A 145 -5.05 -12.51 -10.85
CA PHE A 145 -4.05 -12.87 -9.82
C PHE A 145 -4.58 -12.59 -8.41
N VAL A 146 -5.12 -11.40 -8.18
CA VAL A 146 -5.59 -10.96 -6.86
C VAL A 146 -6.79 -11.78 -6.38
N GLN A 147 -7.68 -12.20 -7.29
CA GLN A 147 -8.77 -13.12 -6.98
C GLN A 147 -8.24 -14.48 -6.49
N GLN A 148 -7.30 -15.09 -7.21
CA GLN A 148 -6.68 -16.36 -6.80
C GLN A 148 -5.90 -16.22 -5.48
N LEU A 149 -5.23 -15.09 -5.25
CA LEU A 149 -4.58 -14.81 -3.97
C LEU A 149 -5.60 -14.67 -2.83
N ALA A 150 -6.72 -13.98 -3.05
CA ALA A 150 -7.78 -13.82 -2.07
C ALA A 150 -8.43 -15.16 -1.66
N GLU A 151 -8.56 -16.10 -2.61
CA GLU A 151 -9.07 -17.46 -2.33
C GLU A 151 -8.20 -18.22 -1.32
N GLN A 152 -6.90 -17.93 -1.25
CA GLN A 152 -5.98 -18.53 -0.27
C GLN A 152 -5.92 -17.77 1.06
N LEU A 153 -6.57 -16.61 1.16
CA LEU A 153 -6.47 -15.68 2.29
C LEU A 153 -7.86 -15.44 2.91
N PRO A 154 -8.36 -16.35 3.78
CA PRO A 154 -9.75 -16.32 4.25
C PRO A 154 -10.13 -15.05 5.05
N ASN A 155 -9.14 -14.35 5.60
CA ASN A 155 -9.33 -13.11 6.36
C ASN A 155 -9.26 -11.85 5.49
N TYR A 156 -9.03 -11.98 4.18
CA TYR A 156 -8.86 -10.87 3.25
C TYR A 156 -9.90 -10.92 2.14
N GLU A 157 -10.29 -9.76 1.63
CA GLU A 157 -11.13 -9.62 0.44
C GLU A 157 -10.69 -8.40 -0.36
N ILE A 158 -11.06 -8.36 -1.65
CA ILE A 158 -10.77 -7.22 -2.52
C ILE A 158 -11.65 -6.04 -2.09
N ALA A 159 -11.00 -4.96 -1.67
CA ALA A 159 -11.68 -3.75 -1.20
C ALA A 159 -11.78 -2.67 -2.28
N SER A 160 -10.71 -2.50 -3.06
CA SER A 160 -10.58 -1.37 -3.98
C SER A 160 -9.72 -1.75 -5.19
N GLU A 161 -9.96 -1.06 -6.31
CA GLU A 161 -9.10 -1.09 -7.50
C GLU A 161 -8.80 0.33 -7.97
N HIS A 162 -7.71 0.46 -8.71
CA HIS A 162 -7.40 1.65 -9.51
C HIS A 162 -6.88 1.21 -10.88
N GLU A 163 -7.81 1.06 -11.83
CA GLU A 163 -7.53 0.53 -13.18
C GLU A 163 -6.41 1.31 -13.87
N HIS A 164 -6.41 2.64 -13.74
CA HIS A 164 -5.43 3.50 -14.43
C HIS A 164 -3.99 3.28 -13.95
N SER A 165 -3.80 2.94 -12.67
CA SER A 165 -2.47 2.63 -12.09
C SER A 165 -2.17 1.14 -12.05
N ASN A 166 -3.08 0.32 -12.61
CA ASN A 166 -3.04 -1.13 -12.58
C ASN A 166 -2.81 -1.70 -11.17
N CYS A 167 -3.63 -1.25 -10.22
CA CYS A 167 -3.47 -1.57 -8.81
C CYS A 167 -4.77 -2.11 -8.21
N LEU A 168 -4.66 -3.09 -7.32
CA LEU A 168 -5.74 -3.60 -6.49
C LEU A 168 -5.32 -3.64 -5.03
N LEU A 169 -6.31 -3.49 -4.14
CA LEU A 169 -6.14 -3.54 -2.70
C LEU A 169 -6.97 -4.67 -2.12
N LEU A 170 -6.31 -5.68 -1.55
CA LEU A 170 -6.93 -6.58 -0.58
C LEU A 170 -6.88 -5.92 0.79
N ALA A 171 -7.95 -6.02 1.56
CA ALA A 171 -8.01 -5.54 2.92
C ALA A 171 -8.41 -6.67 3.88
N HIS A 172 -7.84 -6.66 5.08
CA HIS A 172 -8.28 -7.53 6.16
C HIS A 172 -9.75 -7.22 6.48
N LYS A 173 -10.58 -8.26 6.70
CA LYS A 173 -12.04 -8.14 6.92
C LYS A 173 -12.43 -7.29 8.14
N ARG A 174 -11.47 -7.00 9.03
CA ARG A 174 -11.66 -6.04 10.14
C ARG A 174 -11.97 -4.62 9.67
N PHE A 175 -11.57 -4.25 8.45
CA PHE A 175 -11.94 -2.97 7.82
C PHE A 175 -13.28 -3.04 7.07
N LYS A 176 -14.03 -4.14 7.19
CA LYS A 176 -15.35 -4.29 6.58
C LYS A 176 -16.44 -4.16 7.65
N ILE A 177 -16.97 -2.95 7.83
CA ILE A 177 -17.95 -2.64 8.86
C ILE A 177 -19.35 -2.65 8.23
N ASN A 178 -20.23 -3.51 8.73
CA ASN A 178 -21.61 -3.67 8.22
C ASN A 178 -21.68 -3.90 6.70
N GLY A 179 -20.72 -4.66 6.16
CA GLY A 179 -20.63 -4.94 4.73
C GLY A 179 -19.96 -3.85 3.88
N GLU A 180 -19.62 -2.70 4.47
CA GLU A 180 -18.97 -1.59 3.79
C GLU A 180 -17.47 -1.52 4.11
N TRP A 181 -16.66 -1.09 3.14
CA TRP A 181 -15.23 -0.95 3.33
C TRP A 181 -14.86 0.38 4.01
N TRP A 182 -13.94 0.30 4.98
CA TRP A 182 -13.38 1.41 5.74
C TRP A 182 -11.86 1.41 5.59
N THR A 183 -11.38 1.41 4.35
CA THR A 183 -9.95 1.32 4.04
C THR A 183 -9.27 2.68 3.91
N TRP A 184 -9.99 3.80 4.03
CA TRP A 184 -9.41 5.13 3.93
C TRP A 184 -8.86 5.62 5.28
N ILE A 185 -8.07 6.70 5.24
CA ILE A 185 -7.42 7.26 6.43
C ILE A 185 -8.17 8.53 6.84
N ASN A 186 -8.65 8.57 8.09
CA ASN A 186 -9.09 9.80 8.72
C ASN A 186 -7.86 10.57 9.25
N TYR A 187 -7.26 11.41 8.41
CA TYR A 187 -6.04 12.15 8.75
C TYR A 187 -6.19 13.05 9.98
N SER A 188 -7.34 13.71 10.14
CA SER A 188 -7.61 14.55 11.31
C SER A 188 -7.62 13.72 12.60
N LYS A 189 -8.19 12.51 12.56
CA LYS A 189 -8.20 11.59 13.68
C LYS A 189 -6.80 11.03 13.95
N PHE A 190 -6.05 10.61 12.92
CA PHE A 190 -4.66 10.21 13.07
C PHE A 190 -3.81 11.30 13.73
N ASN A 191 -3.93 12.55 13.26
CA ASN A 191 -3.22 13.71 13.81
C ASN A 191 -3.60 13.99 15.28
N GLN A 192 -4.82 13.66 15.71
CA GLN A 192 -5.18 13.71 17.13
C GLN A 192 -4.51 12.58 17.92
N LEU A 193 -4.63 11.33 17.44
CA LEU A 193 -4.08 10.15 18.11
C LEU A 193 -2.57 10.21 18.29
N ILE A 194 -1.83 10.70 17.29
CA ILE A 194 -0.37 10.83 17.39
C ILE A 194 0.04 11.90 18.40
N ARG A 195 -0.74 12.98 18.55
CA ARG A 195 -0.52 13.99 19.60
C ARG A 195 -0.77 13.40 20.98
N ASP A 196 -1.88 12.70 21.16
CA ASP A 196 -2.21 11.97 22.39
C ASP A 196 -1.12 10.95 22.76
N TYR A 197 -0.63 10.18 21.80
CA TYR A 197 0.48 9.24 21.97
C TYR A 197 1.75 9.95 22.46
N LYS A 198 2.13 11.08 21.84
CA LYS A 198 3.32 11.85 22.23
C LYS A 198 3.18 12.49 23.61
N GLU A 199 2.07 13.18 23.88
CA GLU A 199 1.81 13.86 25.16
C GLU A 199 1.76 12.89 26.34
N SER A 200 1.36 11.65 26.07
CA SER A 200 1.31 10.56 27.05
C SER A 200 2.61 9.75 27.14
N ASN A 201 3.69 10.18 26.48
CA ASN A 201 4.97 9.47 26.39
C ASN A 201 4.80 8.00 25.96
N GLY A 202 3.92 7.75 24.99
CA GLY A 202 3.68 6.43 24.40
C GLY A 202 2.73 5.52 25.20
N THR A 203 2.05 6.02 26.23
CA THR A 203 1.12 5.20 27.02
C THR A 203 -0.28 5.12 26.40
N LYS A 204 -0.76 6.17 25.72
CA LYS A 204 -1.99 6.13 24.91
C LYS A 204 -1.69 5.54 23.53
N MET A 205 -1.75 4.22 23.42
CA MET A 205 -1.63 3.50 22.16
C MET A 205 -2.89 3.65 21.30
N PHE A 206 -2.73 3.48 19.99
CA PHE A 206 -3.84 3.44 19.02
C PHE A 206 -3.53 2.44 17.90
N THR A 207 -4.55 1.99 17.19
CA THR A 207 -4.42 1.05 16.07
C THR A 207 -4.97 1.63 14.77
N ALA A 208 -4.76 0.91 13.66
CA ALA A 208 -5.26 1.30 12.33
C ALA A 208 -6.79 1.53 12.29
N GLU A 209 -7.55 0.78 13.09
CA GLU A 209 -9.01 0.90 13.20
C GLU A 209 -9.46 2.22 13.86
N ASP A 210 -8.63 2.84 14.71
CA ASP A 210 -8.97 4.08 15.42
C ASP A 210 -9.06 5.32 14.50
N TYR A 211 -8.48 5.23 13.30
CA TYR A 211 -8.44 6.30 12.30
C TYR A 211 -8.83 5.83 10.91
N MET A 212 -9.61 4.75 10.79
CA MET A 212 -10.20 4.35 9.53
C MET A 212 -11.32 5.31 9.09
N ALA A 213 -11.46 5.47 7.78
CA ALA A 213 -12.54 6.20 7.12
C ALA A 213 -13.18 5.34 6.04
N LYS A 214 -14.45 5.59 5.77
CA LYS A 214 -15.22 4.88 4.74
C LYS A 214 -14.52 5.00 3.38
N THR A 215 -14.37 3.87 2.70
CA THR A 215 -13.87 3.82 1.32
C THR A 215 -14.89 4.51 0.41
N PRO A 216 -14.50 5.50 -0.40
CA PRO A 216 -15.40 6.15 -1.34
C PRO A 216 -15.99 5.15 -2.33
N GLU A 217 -17.25 5.35 -2.71
CA GLU A 217 -17.98 4.43 -3.58
C GLU A 217 -17.29 4.22 -4.94
N TRP A 218 -16.68 5.28 -5.48
CA TRP A 218 -15.91 5.23 -6.73
C TRP A 218 -14.57 4.49 -6.62
N ALA A 219 -14.11 4.18 -5.41
CA ALA A 219 -12.90 3.43 -5.15
C ALA A 219 -13.17 1.94 -4.91
N VAL A 220 -14.40 1.58 -4.52
CA VAL A 220 -14.76 0.20 -4.20
C VAL A 220 -14.61 -0.68 -5.42
N PHE A 221 -14.04 -1.87 -5.25
CA PHE A 221 -13.84 -2.83 -6.34
C PHE A 221 -15.15 -3.14 -7.08
N GLY A 222 -15.11 -3.12 -8.42
CA GLY A 222 -16.27 -3.40 -9.27
C GLY A 222 -17.22 -2.22 -9.47
N CYS A 223 -16.92 -1.03 -8.92
CA CYS A 223 -17.66 0.18 -9.25
C CYS A 223 -17.42 0.62 -10.70
N LYS A 224 -18.28 1.51 -11.21
CA LYS A 224 -18.21 2.00 -12.59
C LYS A 224 -16.93 2.80 -12.84
N GLU A 225 -16.47 3.53 -11.83
CA GLU A 225 -15.32 4.43 -11.86
C GLU A 225 -13.99 3.69 -11.81
N LYS A 226 -13.99 2.43 -11.34
CA LYS A 226 -12.81 1.56 -11.20
C LYS A 226 -11.63 2.25 -10.51
N GLY A 227 -11.92 2.99 -9.44
CA GLY A 227 -10.92 3.74 -8.68
C GLY A 227 -10.67 5.16 -9.12
N PHE A 228 -11.13 5.59 -10.29
CA PHE A 228 -10.83 6.93 -10.77
C PHE A 228 -11.73 7.96 -10.08
N ASP A 229 -11.15 8.89 -9.32
CA ASP A 229 -11.94 9.92 -8.61
C ASP A 229 -12.76 10.74 -9.63
N PRO A 230 -14.10 10.80 -9.49
CA PRO A 230 -14.97 11.58 -10.37
C PRO A 230 -14.63 13.08 -10.47
N LYS A 231 -13.91 13.63 -9.49
CA LYS A 231 -13.43 15.02 -9.50
C LYS A 231 -12.23 15.21 -10.42
N GLU A 232 -11.50 14.15 -10.73
CA GLU A 232 -10.36 14.21 -11.65
C GLU A 232 -10.80 14.09 -13.10
N LYS A 233 -9.98 14.64 -14.00
CA LYS A 233 -10.22 14.54 -15.44
C LYS A 233 -9.33 13.47 -16.05
N ARG A 234 -9.92 12.36 -16.48
CA ARG A 234 -9.19 11.28 -17.18
C ARG A 234 -8.73 11.76 -18.55
N PHE A 235 -7.42 11.88 -18.74
CA PHE A 235 -6.83 12.18 -20.03
C PHE A 235 -6.60 10.89 -20.81
N LEU A 236 -7.56 10.52 -21.65
CA LEU A 236 -7.39 9.43 -22.60
C LEU A 236 -6.51 9.91 -23.76
N ARG A 237 -5.44 9.18 -24.09
CA ARG A 237 -4.75 9.39 -25.37
C ARG A 237 -5.79 9.23 -26.48
N LYS A 238 -5.83 10.17 -27.43
CA LYS A 238 -6.74 10.12 -28.58
C LYS A 238 -6.70 8.72 -29.20
N LYS A 239 -7.87 8.12 -29.44
CA LYS A 239 -8.00 6.85 -30.17
C LYS A 239 -7.10 6.89 -31.42
N GLN A 240 -6.27 5.87 -31.60
CA GLN A 240 -5.76 5.55 -32.93
C GLN A 240 -6.98 5.51 -33.87
N LYS A 241 -6.88 6.20 -35.01
CA LYS A 241 -7.89 6.13 -36.07
C LYS A 241 -8.18 4.66 -36.34
N ASP A 242 -9.47 4.34 -36.45
CA ASP A 242 -9.94 3.12 -37.09
C ASP A 242 -9.13 2.92 -38.38
N ILE A 243 -8.34 1.84 -38.44
CA ILE A 243 -7.68 1.39 -39.68
C ILE A 243 -8.59 0.38 -40.40
N SER A 244 -9.87 0.31 -40.03
CA SER A 244 -10.91 -0.36 -40.80
C SER A 244 -11.32 0.50 -42.00
N GLY A 245 -10.42 0.60 -42.98
CA GLY A 245 -10.67 1.36 -44.20
C GLY A 245 -9.44 1.52 -45.08
N CYS A 246 -8.92 0.40 -45.61
CA CYS A 246 -8.28 0.25 -46.92
C CYS A 246 -8.13 -1.25 -47.19
#